data_AF-A0A2I0D8C1-F1
#
_entry.id   AF-A0A2I0D8C1-F1
#
_cell.length_a   1.000
_cell.length_b   1.000
_cell.length_c   1.000
_cell.angle_alpha   90.00
_cell.angle_beta   90.00
_cell.angle_gamma   90.00
#
_symmetry.space_group_name_H-M   'P 1'
#
loop_
_entity.id
_entity.type
_entity.pdbx_description
1 polymer ?
#
loop_
_entity_poly.entity_id
_entity_poly.type
_entity_poly.pdbx_seq_one_letter_code
_entity_poly.pdbx_strand_id
1 'polypeptide(L)'
;VNCIQYYEFDRSSEVDESFLRLKDLINNEKLFNEQIIHNINNETLIGLALSKHMEYALNNNLEAAFPEIRSLFINHESIYNDSRKIENYIELTGDENLLLDCCEAFENHKFWSIIRIMFGMKLFPEYCKETSIDYLETGEDSHRLDALNVLFELNEPIAIDYLIDFLEKKIILSLISVKYLNYSSIIDFKHLEKLFKLIFDDEDFDDFESSRYREFVMNYVSNISNSKEGFDNVMVMLDKRKKDFEENAKDLFYINMLIDKCTNSYINSNSKPYKFKDALIESEKLIA
;
A
#
# COMPACT_ATOMS: atom_id res chain seq x y z
N VAL A 1 -22.03 -28.20 16.12
CA VAL A 1 -20.76 -27.50 15.82
C VAL A 1 -19.68 -28.26 16.56
N ASN A 2 -18.97 -29.16 15.86
CA ASN A 2 -17.83 -29.85 16.42
C ASN A 2 -16.59 -28.99 16.13
N CYS A 3 -16.54 -27.84 16.79
CA CYS A 3 -15.23 -27.33 17.24
C CYS A 3 -14.63 -28.48 18.05
N ILE A 4 -13.31 -28.60 18.15
CA ILE A 4 -12.76 -29.52 19.15
C ILE A 4 -13.59 -29.38 20.43
N GLN A 5 -14.04 -30.50 20.98
CA GLN A 5 -14.09 -30.65 22.44
C GLN A 5 -12.92 -29.77 22.95
N TYR A 6 -13.15 -28.72 23.75
CA TYR A 6 -12.11 -27.78 24.25
C TYR A 6 -11.96 -26.36 23.66
N TYR A 7 -12.79 -25.86 22.74
CA TYR A 7 -12.88 -24.40 22.53
C TYR A 7 -14.35 -23.92 22.55
N GLU A 8 -14.85 -23.61 23.74
CA GLU A 8 -16.16 -22.95 23.91
C GLU A 8 -16.11 -21.56 23.29
N PHE A 9 -17.14 -21.26 22.48
CA PHE A 9 -17.40 -19.96 21.87
C PHE A 9 -17.45 -18.79 22.88
N ASP A 10 -17.58 -19.06 24.18
CA ASP A 10 -17.89 -18.08 25.22
C ASP A 10 -16.69 -17.42 25.92
N ARG A 11 -15.43 -17.78 25.59
CA ARG A 11 -14.25 -17.10 26.15
C ARG A 11 -13.50 -16.32 25.09
N SER A 12 -14.14 -15.25 24.62
CA SER A 12 -13.61 -14.23 23.72
C SER A 12 -12.72 -13.19 24.43
N SER A 13 -11.84 -13.61 25.33
CA SER A 13 -10.77 -12.71 25.79
C SER A 13 -9.52 -12.97 24.94
N GLU A 14 -8.86 -11.91 24.48
CA GLU A 14 -7.57 -11.87 23.75
C GLU A 14 -6.38 -12.55 24.47
N VAL A 15 -6.66 -13.32 25.52
CA VAL A 15 -5.68 -14.03 26.29
C VAL A 15 -5.43 -15.37 25.58
N ASP A 16 -4.38 -15.38 24.76
CA ASP A 16 -3.75 -16.52 24.06
C ASP A 16 -3.44 -17.72 24.98
N GLU A 17 -3.58 -17.53 26.30
CA GLU A 17 -3.44 -18.57 27.32
C GLU A 17 -4.37 -19.75 27.10
N SER A 18 -5.58 -19.62 26.54
CA SER A 18 -6.49 -20.76 26.44
C SER A 18 -5.98 -21.86 25.49
N PHE A 19 -5.47 -21.50 24.31
CA PHE A 19 -5.03 -22.46 23.29
C PHE A 19 -3.67 -23.09 23.66
N LEU A 20 -2.71 -22.27 24.08
CA LEU A 20 -1.39 -22.75 24.50
C LEU A 20 -1.48 -23.57 25.80
N ARG A 21 -2.30 -23.16 26.76
CA ARG A 21 -2.54 -23.96 27.98
C ARG A 21 -3.18 -25.30 27.67
N LEU A 22 -4.03 -25.40 26.65
CA LEU A 22 -4.58 -26.70 26.23
C LEU A 22 -3.50 -27.62 25.67
N LYS A 23 -2.58 -27.10 24.85
CA LYS A 23 -1.39 -27.85 24.40
C LYS A 23 -0.59 -28.33 25.61
N ASP A 24 -0.34 -27.45 26.59
CA ASP A 24 0.41 -27.78 27.81
C ASP A 24 -0.30 -28.86 28.65
N LEU A 25 -1.63 -28.82 28.75
CA LEU A 25 -2.41 -29.82 29.49
C LEU A 25 -2.39 -31.20 28.84
N ILE A 26 -2.38 -31.27 27.51
CA ILE A 26 -2.28 -32.54 26.76
C ILE A 26 -0.88 -33.14 26.93
N ASN A 27 0.15 -32.29 27.07
CA ASN A 27 1.55 -32.66 27.34
C ASN A 27 2.07 -33.76 26.39
N ASN A 28 1.58 -33.76 25.15
CA ASN A 28 1.99 -34.67 24.09
C ASN A 28 1.83 -33.95 22.75
N GLU A 29 2.93 -33.36 22.28
CA GLU A 29 2.96 -32.57 21.06
C GLU A 29 2.57 -33.37 19.82
N LYS A 30 2.98 -34.64 19.73
CA LYS A 30 2.63 -35.49 18.58
C LYS A 30 1.12 -35.70 18.51
N LEU A 31 0.50 -36.06 19.62
CA LEU A 31 -0.95 -36.26 19.70
C LEU A 31 -1.70 -34.97 19.39
N PHE A 32 -1.20 -33.83 19.89
CA PHE A 32 -1.78 -32.52 19.61
C PHE A 32 -1.71 -32.18 18.11
N ASN A 33 -0.54 -32.35 17.48
CA ASN A 33 -0.34 -32.09 16.06
C ASN A 33 -1.24 -33.00 15.19
N GLU A 34 -1.34 -34.29 15.53
CA GLU A 34 -2.25 -35.23 14.85
C GLU A 34 -3.71 -34.79 14.96
N GLN A 35 -4.14 -34.32 16.13
CA GLN A 35 -5.49 -33.80 16.33
C GLN A 35 -5.75 -32.53 15.53
N ILE A 36 -4.81 -31.58 15.49
CA ILE A 36 -4.94 -30.36 14.69
C ILE A 36 -5.09 -30.69 13.21
N ILE A 37 -4.23 -31.58 12.68
CA ILE A 37 -4.30 -32.05 11.29
C ILE A 37 -5.66 -32.68 11.02
N HIS A 38 -6.12 -33.57 11.92
CA HIS A 38 -7.42 -34.22 11.77
C HIS A 38 -8.57 -33.22 11.73
N ASN A 39 -8.59 -32.25 12.65
CA ASN A 39 -9.65 -31.25 12.73
C ASN A 39 -9.72 -30.38 11.48
N ILE A 40 -8.58 -29.92 10.97
CA ILE A 40 -8.54 -29.13 9.74
C ILE A 40 -9.09 -29.95 8.57
N ASN A 41 -8.61 -31.19 8.41
CA ASN A 41 -8.90 -32.01 7.22
C ASN A 41 -10.29 -32.68 7.24
N ASN A 42 -10.95 -32.81 8.40
CA ASN A 42 -12.15 -33.66 8.51
C ASN A 42 -13.32 -33.02 9.26
N GLU A 43 -13.12 -31.94 10.02
CA GLU A 43 -14.15 -31.35 10.87
C GLU A 43 -14.60 -29.97 10.35
N THR A 44 -15.84 -29.59 10.65
CA THR A 44 -16.37 -28.26 10.31
C THR A 44 -16.00 -27.24 11.39
N LEU A 45 -14.81 -26.66 11.25
CA LEU A 45 -14.33 -25.55 12.08
C LEU A 45 -14.86 -24.21 11.58
N ILE A 46 -15.26 -23.31 12.49
CA ILE A 46 -15.74 -21.97 12.15
C ILE A 46 -15.10 -20.89 13.03
N GLY A 47 -15.02 -19.67 12.51
CA GLY A 47 -14.57 -18.48 13.24
C GLY A 47 -13.16 -18.61 13.83
N LEU A 48 -13.00 -18.24 15.10
CA LEU A 48 -11.70 -18.22 15.78
C LEU A 48 -11.06 -19.61 15.88
N ALA A 49 -11.87 -20.67 16.02
CA ALA A 49 -11.36 -22.03 16.10
C ALA A 49 -10.60 -22.40 14.81
N LEU A 50 -11.21 -22.17 13.65
CA LEU A 50 -10.56 -22.39 12.35
C LEU A 50 -9.27 -21.58 12.23
N SER A 51 -9.34 -20.27 12.51
CA SER A 51 -8.18 -19.38 12.46
C SER A 51 -7.02 -19.89 13.31
N LYS A 52 -7.26 -20.31 14.56
CA LYS A 52 -6.21 -20.77 15.48
C LYS A 52 -5.61 -22.11 15.06
N HIS A 53 -6.41 -23.02 14.50
CA HIS A 53 -5.89 -24.27 13.96
C HIS A 53 -4.96 -24.03 12.79
N MET A 54 -5.36 -23.17 11.84
CA MET A 54 -4.52 -22.80 10.70
C MET A 54 -3.24 -22.12 11.15
N GLU A 55 -3.34 -21.14 12.07
CA GLU A 55 -2.17 -20.45 12.63
C GLU A 55 -1.19 -21.44 13.28
N TYR A 56 -1.68 -22.35 14.11
CA TYR A 56 -0.83 -23.36 14.74
C TYR A 56 -0.19 -24.29 13.72
N ALA A 57 -0.97 -24.78 12.73
CA ALA A 57 -0.48 -25.67 11.70
C ALA A 57 0.62 -25.04 10.85
N LEU A 58 0.47 -23.77 10.46
CA LEU A 58 1.50 -23.02 9.73
C LEU A 58 2.74 -22.80 10.60
N ASN A 59 2.57 -22.33 11.83
CA ASN A 59 3.70 -22.02 12.73
C ASN A 59 4.53 -23.25 13.15
N ASN A 60 3.94 -24.46 13.10
CA ASN A 60 4.62 -25.71 13.43
C ASN A 60 4.91 -26.59 12.20
N ASN A 61 4.77 -26.03 10.99
CA ASN A 61 5.00 -26.71 9.71
C ASN A 61 4.29 -28.08 9.60
N LEU A 62 3.00 -28.12 9.93
CA LEU A 62 2.18 -29.33 9.84
C LEU A 62 1.72 -29.56 8.38
N GLU A 63 2.66 -29.94 7.52
CA GLU A 63 2.48 -30.04 6.05
C GLU A 63 1.26 -30.88 5.62
N ALA A 64 0.88 -31.89 6.40
CA ALA A 64 -0.28 -32.73 6.14
C ALA A 64 -1.63 -31.97 6.18
N ALA A 65 -1.68 -30.76 6.75
CA ALA A 65 -2.86 -29.89 6.75
C ALA A 65 -2.84 -28.84 5.62
N PHE A 66 -1.71 -28.66 4.93
CA PHE A 66 -1.54 -27.57 3.95
C PHE A 66 -2.50 -27.63 2.76
N PRO A 67 -2.85 -28.80 2.18
CA PRO A 67 -3.81 -28.86 1.09
C PRO A 67 -5.19 -28.32 1.47
N GLU A 68 -5.67 -28.64 2.67
CA GLU A 68 -6.96 -28.15 3.15
C GLU A 68 -6.90 -26.68 3.54
N ILE A 69 -5.81 -26.23 4.16
CA ILE A 69 -5.57 -24.81 4.43
C ILE A 69 -5.63 -23.98 3.14
N ARG A 70 -5.01 -24.46 2.05
CA ARG A 70 -5.09 -23.83 0.73
C ARG A 70 -6.53 -23.73 0.23
N SER A 71 -7.28 -24.83 0.32
CA SER A 71 -8.70 -24.89 -0.07
C SER A 71 -9.54 -23.89 0.73
N LEU A 72 -9.29 -23.77 2.03
CA LEU A 72 -9.97 -22.83 2.91
C LEU A 72 -9.68 -21.37 2.54
N PHE A 73 -8.44 -21.03 2.18
CA PHE A 73 -8.10 -19.69 1.70
C PHE A 73 -8.84 -19.30 0.43
N ILE A 74 -9.12 -20.24 -0.46
CA ILE A 74 -9.87 -19.96 -1.70
C ILE A 74 -11.35 -19.81 -1.38
N ASN A 75 -11.95 -20.82 -0.74
CA ASN A 75 -13.40 -20.99 -0.67
C ASN A 75 -14.09 -20.22 0.47
N HIS A 76 -13.36 -19.74 1.48
CA HIS A 76 -13.97 -19.08 2.64
C HIS A 76 -13.96 -17.55 2.48
N GLU A 77 -15.11 -16.89 2.68
CA GLU A 77 -15.25 -15.43 2.48
C GLU A 77 -14.39 -14.60 3.45
N SER A 78 -14.20 -15.09 4.67
CA SER A 78 -13.36 -14.40 5.66
C SER A 78 -12.91 -15.36 6.76
N ILE A 79 -11.60 -15.39 7.03
CA ILE A 79 -11.03 -15.95 8.25
C ILE A 79 -10.24 -14.82 8.94
N TYR A 80 -10.41 -14.68 10.25
CA TYR A 80 -9.79 -13.61 11.04
C TYR A 80 -8.26 -13.60 10.84
N ASN A 81 -7.64 -12.46 10.53
CA ASN A 81 -6.20 -12.33 10.20
C ASN A 81 -5.74 -13.21 9.02
N ASP A 82 -6.45 -13.18 7.88
CA ASP A 82 -6.08 -13.94 6.68
C ASP A 82 -4.73 -13.54 6.10
N SER A 83 -4.45 -12.24 5.94
CA SER A 83 -3.28 -11.78 5.19
C SER A 83 -1.96 -12.38 5.69
N ARG A 84 -1.71 -12.34 7.01
CA ARG A 84 -0.49 -12.91 7.60
C ARG A 84 -0.39 -14.43 7.45
N LYS A 85 -1.54 -15.13 7.49
CA LYS A 85 -1.54 -16.60 7.34
C LYS A 85 -1.29 -16.99 5.89
N ILE A 86 -1.84 -16.24 4.93
CA ILE A 86 -1.59 -16.42 3.50
C ILE A 86 -0.11 -16.15 3.21
N GLU A 87 0.44 -15.04 3.69
CA GLU A 87 1.88 -14.72 3.56
C GLU A 87 2.75 -15.86 4.10
N ASN A 88 2.50 -16.32 5.33
CA ASN A 88 3.23 -17.43 5.95
C ASN A 88 3.08 -18.74 5.14
N TYR A 89 1.88 -19.05 4.66
CA TYR A 89 1.64 -20.22 3.80
C TYR A 89 2.49 -20.17 2.53
N ILE A 90 2.53 -19.01 1.85
CA ILE A 90 3.32 -18.82 0.63
C ILE A 90 4.81 -18.93 0.92
N GLU A 91 5.29 -18.35 2.02
CA GLU A 91 6.69 -18.46 2.44
C GLU A 91 7.11 -19.92 2.73
N LEU A 92 6.22 -20.72 3.31
CA LEU A 92 6.47 -22.14 3.62
C LEU A 92 6.40 -23.05 2.38
N THR A 93 5.46 -22.78 1.47
CA THR A 93 5.12 -23.70 0.36
C THR A 93 5.67 -23.27 -0.99
N GLY A 94 5.96 -21.98 -1.17
CA GLY A 94 6.27 -21.39 -2.47
C GLY A 94 5.06 -21.30 -3.43
N ASP A 95 3.84 -21.54 -2.95
CA ASP A 95 2.63 -21.54 -3.79
C ASP A 95 2.08 -20.12 -3.99
N GLU A 96 2.78 -19.32 -4.78
CA GLU A 96 2.38 -17.95 -5.12
C GLU A 96 1.06 -17.92 -5.90
N ASN A 97 0.73 -18.98 -6.66
CA ASN A 97 -0.49 -19.07 -7.47
C ASN A 97 -1.76 -19.09 -6.63
N LEU A 98 -1.68 -19.46 -5.34
CA LEU A 98 -2.79 -19.30 -4.40
C LEU A 98 -3.38 -17.88 -4.45
N LEU A 99 -2.54 -16.85 -4.58
CA LEU A 99 -3.01 -15.47 -4.61
C LEU A 99 -3.92 -15.22 -5.82
N LEU A 100 -3.57 -15.76 -6.99
CA LEU A 100 -4.40 -15.64 -8.20
C LEU A 100 -5.72 -16.42 -8.04
N ASP A 101 -5.67 -17.61 -7.42
CA ASP A 101 -6.87 -18.41 -7.14
C ASP A 101 -7.83 -17.71 -6.16
N CYS A 102 -7.33 -16.85 -5.28
CA CYS A 102 -8.15 -16.07 -4.35
C CYS A 102 -8.82 -14.84 -4.98
N CYS A 103 -8.48 -14.48 -6.22
CA CYS A 103 -8.96 -13.29 -6.93
C CYS A 103 -10.22 -13.58 -7.79
N GLU A 104 -11.35 -13.89 -7.16
CA GLU A 104 -12.57 -14.29 -7.87
C GLU A 104 -13.40 -13.13 -8.45
N ALA A 105 -13.55 -12.02 -7.70
CA ALA A 105 -14.38 -10.87 -8.10
C ALA A 105 -13.87 -9.56 -7.49
N PHE A 106 -13.76 -8.50 -8.30
CA PHE A 106 -13.16 -7.23 -7.91
C PHE A 106 -14.01 -6.42 -6.90
N GLU A 107 -15.29 -6.75 -6.75
CA GLU A 107 -16.20 -6.10 -5.80
C GLU A 107 -15.99 -6.57 -4.35
N ASN A 108 -15.24 -7.66 -4.16
CA ASN A 108 -15.05 -8.27 -2.85
C ASN A 108 -13.87 -7.62 -2.09
N HIS A 109 -14.07 -7.27 -0.83
CA HIS A 109 -12.99 -6.78 0.06
C HIS A 109 -11.79 -7.75 0.15
N LYS A 110 -12.06 -9.05 0.09
CA LYS A 110 -11.03 -10.10 0.07
C LYS A 110 -10.10 -9.92 -1.13
N PHE A 111 -10.65 -9.64 -2.31
CA PHE A 111 -9.88 -9.42 -3.54
C PHE A 111 -8.82 -8.33 -3.37
N TRP A 112 -9.21 -7.16 -2.88
CA TRP A 112 -8.27 -6.05 -2.65
C TRP A 112 -7.28 -6.32 -1.51
N SER A 113 -7.66 -7.14 -0.54
CA SER A 113 -6.73 -7.62 0.48
C SER A 113 -5.65 -8.53 -0.12
N ILE A 114 -6.02 -9.40 -1.07
CA ILE A 114 -5.09 -10.26 -1.81
C ILE A 114 -4.17 -9.42 -2.72
N ILE A 115 -4.71 -8.43 -3.45
CA ILE A 115 -3.90 -7.51 -4.26
C ILE A 115 -2.84 -6.79 -3.40
N ARG A 116 -3.20 -6.36 -2.19
CA ARG A 116 -2.23 -5.76 -1.25
C ARG A 116 -1.13 -6.74 -0.82
N ILE A 117 -1.45 -8.03 -0.65
CA ILE A 117 -0.45 -9.07 -0.35
C ILE A 117 0.47 -9.28 -1.54
N MET A 118 -0.09 -9.47 -2.76
CA MET A 118 0.69 -9.61 -4.00
C MET A 118 1.69 -8.45 -4.12
N PHE A 119 1.20 -7.21 -3.95
CA PHE A 119 2.04 -6.03 -4.00
C PHE A 119 3.12 -6.01 -2.90
N GLY A 120 2.74 -6.26 -1.64
CA GLY A 120 3.68 -6.28 -0.50
C GLY A 120 4.79 -7.32 -0.64
N MET A 121 4.48 -8.47 -1.23
CA MET A 121 5.43 -9.55 -1.53
C MET A 121 6.16 -9.35 -2.87
N LYS A 122 5.84 -8.30 -3.63
CA LYS A 122 6.38 -8.02 -4.98
C LYS A 122 6.11 -9.13 -6.00
N LEU A 123 4.93 -9.74 -5.90
CA LEU A 123 4.45 -10.80 -6.78
C LEU A 123 3.44 -10.23 -7.78
N PHE A 124 3.45 -10.77 -9.00
CA PHE A 124 2.49 -10.46 -10.08
C PHE A 124 2.23 -8.96 -10.32
N PRO A 125 3.25 -8.10 -10.49
CA PRO A 125 3.06 -6.66 -10.64
C PRO A 125 2.19 -6.28 -11.85
N GLU A 126 2.34 -6.97 -12.98
CA GLU A 126 1.52 -6.72 -14.18
C GLU A 126 0.04 -7.07 -13.94
N TYR A 127 -0.25 -8.19 -13.26
CA TYR A 127 -1.62 -8.55 -12.90
C TYR A 127 -2.26 -7.50 -11.98
N CYS A 128 -1.51 -7.03 -10.97
CA CYS A 128 -1.98 -5.97 -10.07
C CYS A 128 -2.29 -4.67 -10.83
N LYS A 129 -1.44 -4.32 -11.80
CA LYS A 129 -1.61 -3.15 -12.66
C LYS A 129 -2.85 -3.27 -13.54
N GLU A 130 -2.94 -4.33 -14.36
CA GLU A 130 -4.05 -4.55 -15.28
C GLU A 130 -5.38 -4.57 -14.53
N THR A 131 -5.44 -5.33 -13.44
CA THR A 131 -6.63 -5.40 -12.57
C THR A 131 -7.04 -4.03 -12.01
N SER A 132 -6.06 -3.21 -11.60
CA SER A 132 -6.36 -1.89 -11.05
C SER A 132 -6.88 -0.93 -12.12
N ILE A 133 -6.33 -1.00 -13.34
CA ILE A 133 -6.81 -0.24 -14.49
C ILE A 133 -8.24 -0.67 -14.82
N ASP A 134 -8.47 -1.97 -14.99
CA ASP A 134 -9.78 -2.55 -15.32
C ASP A 134 -10.83 -2.13 -14.29
N TYR A 135 -10.51 -2.16 -12.99
CA TYR A 135 -11.42 -1.69 -11.95
C TYR A 135 -11.74 -0.20 -12.06
N LEU A 136 -10.74 0.66 -12.25
CA LEU A 136 -10.94 2.11 -12.37
C LEU A 136 -11.79 2.46 -13.59
N GLU A 137 -11.72 1.68 -14.67
CA GLU A 137 -12.55 1.82 -15.86
C GLU A 137 -14.03 1.46 -15.63
N THR A 138 -14.36 0.65 -14.63
CA THR A 138 -15.77 0.36 -14.28
C THR A 138 -16.51 1.61 -13.78
N GLY A 139 -15.79 2.57 -13.21
CA GLY A 139 -16.35 3.75 -12.58
C GLY A 139 -16.92 3.52 -11.17
N GLU A 140 -16.88 2.30 -10.64
CA GLU A 140 -17.35 1.97 -9.28
C GLU A 140 -16.54 2.70 -8.19
N ASP A 141 -17.18 2.94 -7.04
CA ASP A 141 -16.63 3.74 -5.95
C ASP A 141 -15.93 2.90 -4.87
N SER A 142 -16.45 1.69 -4.60
CA SER A 142 -16.15 0.90 -3.39
C SER A 142 -14.65 0.67 -3.13
N HIS A 143 -13.87 0.46 -4.20
CA HIS A 143 -12.44 0.16 -4.13
C HIS A 143 -11.58 1.06 -5.02
N ARG A 144 -12.14 2.21 -5.44
CA ARG A 144 -11.45 3.14 -6.34
C ARG A 144 -10.09 3.58 -5.77
N LEU A 145 -10.07 3.88 -4.47
CA LEU A 145 -8.85 4.28 -3.78
C LEU A 145 -7.83 3.14 -3.68
N ASP A 146 -8.29 1.90 -3.50
CA ASP A 146 -7.41 0.73 -3.48
C ASP A 146 -6.73 0.52 -4.83
N ALA A 147 -7.50 0.58 -5.92
CA ALA A 147 -6.97 0.47 -7.28
C ALA A 147 -5.99 1.61 -7.60
N LEU A 148 -6.34 2.84 -7.25
CA LEU A 148 -5.45 3.99 -7.48
C LEU A 148 -4.16 3.89 -6.66
N ASN A 149 -4.23 3.39 -5.42
CA ASN A 149 -3.06 3.17 -4.58
C ASN A 149 -2.07 2.19 -5.20
N VAL A 150 -2.56 1.09 -5.77
CA VAL A 150 -1.72 0.12 -6.47
C VAL A 150 -0.94 0.79 -7.60
N LEU A 151 -1.59 1.64 -8.40
CA LEU A 151 -0.92 2.37 -9.49
C LEU A 151 0.12 3.36 -8.98
N PHE A 152 -0.16 4.09 -7.89
CA PHE A 152 0.82 4.97 -7.27
C PHE A 152 2.02 4.20 -6.72
N GLU A 153 1.80 3.07 -6.05
CA GLU A 153 2.89 2.29 -5.46
C GLU A 153 3.72 1.56 -6.53
N LEU A 154 3.11 1.14 -7.64
CA LEU A 154 3.81 0.62 -8.83
C LEU A 154 4.51 1.72 -9.64
N ASN A 155 4.36 2.99 -9.23
CA ASN A 155 4.90 4.15 -9.94
C ASN A 155 4.41 4.23 -11.39
N GLU A 156 3.14 3.88 -11.63
CA GLU A 156 2.54 3.91 -12.95
C GLU A 156 2.14 5.33 -13.35
N PRO A 157 2.58 5.84 -14.52
CA PRO A 157 2.32 7.21 -14.93
C PRO A 157 0.83 7.56 -15.04
N ILE A 158 0.00 6.60 -15.43
CA ILE A 158 -1.44 6.77 -15.64
C ILE A 158 -2.21 7.06 -14.34
N ALA A 159 -1.61 6.81 -13.17
CA ALA A 159 -2.22 7.13 -11.87
C ALA A 159 -2.60 8.62 -11.75
N ILE A 160 -1.76 9.51 -12.31
CA ILE A 160 -2.02 10.95 -12.33
C ILE A 160 -3.23 11.28 -13.21
N ASP A 161 -3.41 10.57 -14.32
CA ASP A 161 -4.51 10.80 -15.25
C ASP A 161 -5.85 10.46 -14.60
N TYR A 162 -5.91 9.33 -13.88
CA TYR A 162 -7.09 8.98 -13.07
C TYR A 162 -7.34 9.99 -11.95
N LEU A 163 -6.31 10.42 -11.24
CA LEU A 163 -6.47 11.42 -10.18
C LEU A 163 -7.03 12.74 -10.74
N ILE A 164 -6.54 13.19 -11.89
CA ILE A 164 -7.03 14.37 -12.59
C ILE A 164 -8.50 14.18 -12.99
N ASP A 165 -8.86 13.05 -13.60
CA ASP A 165 -10.24 12.76 -14.01
C ASP A 165 -11.21 12.78 -12.81
N PHE A 166 -10.80 12.24 -11.66
CA PHE A 166 -11.59 12.30 -10.43
C PHE A 166 -11.78 13.74 -9.94
N LEU A 167 -10.71 14.53 -9.91
CA LEU A 167 -10.79 15.94 -9.50
C LEU A 167 -11.67 16.76 -10.46
N GLU A 168 -11.61 16.53 -11.77
CA GLU A 168 -12.48 17.18 -12.75
C GLU A 168 -13.96 16.84 -12.55
N LYS A 169 -14.24 15.60 -12.11
CA LYS A 169 -15.58 15.14 -11.74
C LYS A 169 -16.00 15.57 -10.32
N LYS A 170 -15.19 16.37 -9.61
CA LYS A 170 -15.40 16.77 -8.21
C LYS A 170 -15.48 15.58 -7.24
N ILE A 171 -14.83 14.48 -7.59
CA ILE A 171 -14.66 13.30 -6.73
C ILE A 171 -13.36 13.50 -5.94
N ILE A 172 -13.50 13.91 -4.67
CA ILE A 172 -12.36 14.10 -3.77
C ILE A 172 -12.10 12.79 -3.02
N LEU A 173 -10.92 12.20 -3.23
CA LEU A 173 -10.51 10.97 -2.57
C LEU A 173 -9.72 11.31 -1.30
N SER A 174 -9.96 10.57 -0.22
CA SER A 174 -9.13 10.75 0.97
C SER A 174 -7.74 10.18 0.73
N LEU A 175 -6.73 11.04 0.60
CA LEU A 175 -5.36 10.61 0.32
C LEU A 175 -4.62 10.07 1.56
N ILE A 176 -5.29 9.91 2.71
CA ILE A 176 -4.68 9.44 3.98
C ILE A 176 -3.95 8.11 3.80
N SER A 177 -4.56 7.19 3.05
CA SER A 177 -4.07 5.83 2.89
C SER A 177 -3.21 5.65 1.64
N VAL A 178 -2.99 6.70 0.85
CA VAL A 178 -2.27 6.61 -0.42
C VAL A 178 -0.77 6.68 -0.17
N LYS A 179 -0.04 5.65 -0.59
CA LYS A 179 1.42 5.59 -0.43
C LYS A 179 2.15 6.23 -1.62
N TYR A 180 1.97 7.53 -1.80
CA TYR A 180 2.57 8.30 -2.91
C TYR A 180 3.96 8.89 -2.61
N LEU A 181 4.52 8.68 -1.41
CA LEU A 181 5.72 9.39 -0.95
C LEU A 181 6.92 9.28 -1.90
N ASN A 182 7.05 8.17 -2.62
CA ASN A 182 8.13 7.92 -3.57
C ASN A 182 7.69 8.00 -5.04
N TYR A 183 6.45 8.41 -5.31
CA TYR A 183 5.93 8.49 -6.67
C TYR A 183 6.68 9.57 -7.46
N SER A 184 7.17 9.21 -8.64
CA SER A 184 8.01 10.08 -9.48
C SER A 184 7.73 9.97 -10.98
N SER A 185 6.88 9.04 -11.40
CA SER A 185 6.56 8.85 -12.81
C SER A 185 5.70 9.98 -13.34
N ILE A 186 6.02 10.45 -14.56
CA ILE A 186 5.27 11.51 -15.24
C ILE A 186 5.21 11.22 -16.74
N ILE A 187 4.03 11.36 -17.34
CA ILE A 187 3.85 11.25 -18.81
C ILE A 187 4.20 12.58 -19.48
N ASP A 188 3.54 13.64 -19.04
CA ASP A 188 3.68 15.00 -19.57
C ASP A 188 3.58 16.01 -18.42
N PHE A 189 4.48 16.99 -18.40
CA PHE A 189 4.46 18.10 -17.45
C PHE A 189 3.17 18.94 -17.54
N LYS A 190 2.42 18.86 -18.63
CA LYS A 190 1.06 19.44 -18.72
C LYS A 190 0.10 18.82 -17.70
N HIS A 191 0.21 17.54 -17.39
CA HIS A 191 -0.63 16.90 -16.37
C HIS A 191 -0.31 17.45 -14.99
N LEU A 192 0.98 17.71 -14.70
CA LEU A 192 1.37 18.39 -13.47
C LEU A 192 0.81 19.81 -13.39
N GLU A 193 0.86 20.59 -14.49
CA GLU A 193 0.25 21.92 -14.53
C GLU A 193 -1.27 21.86 -14.30
N LYS A 194 -1.95 20.87 -14.87
CA LYS A 194 -3.41 20.66 -14.72
C LYS A 194 -3.77 20.26 -13.28
N LEU A 195 -3.03 19.31 -12.71
CA LEU A 195 -3.18 18.89 -11.33
C LEU A 195 -2.99 20.08 -10.36
N PHE A 196 -1.99 20.93 -10.61
CA PHE A 196 -1.80 22.15 -9.83
C PHE A 196 -3.02 23.06 -9.90
N LYS A 197 -3.54 23.34 -11.10
CA LYS A 197 -4.77 24.14 -11.31
C LYS A 197 -5.93 23.62 -10.45
N LEU A 198 -6.17 22.31 -10.49
CA LEU A 198 -7.29 21.68 -9.80
C LEU A 198 -7.17 21.73 -8.27
N ILE A 199 -5.95 21.77 -7.72
CA ILE A 199 -5.72 21.71 -6.25
C ILE A 199 -5.53 23.09 -5.63
N PHE A 200 -4.89 24.02 -6.35
CA PHE A 200 -4.49 25.32 -5.81
C PHE A 200 -5.42 26.45 -6.27
N ASP A 201 -5.94 26.40 -7.49
CA ASP A 201 -6.74 27.49 -8.07
C ASP A 201 -8.26 27.30 -7.83
N ASP A 202 -8.68 26.12 -7.39
CA ASP A 202 -10.09 25.80 -7.13
C ASP A 202 -10.51 26.28 -5.73
N GLU A 203 -11.30 27.36 -5.67
CA GLU A 203 -11.81 27.94 -4.42
C GLU A 203 -12.84 27.03 -3.73
N ASP A 204 -13.50 26.13 -4.48
CA ASP A 204 -14.49 25.19 -3.96
C ASP A 204 -13.87 23.83 -3.58
N PHE A 205 -12.53 23.73 -3.57
CA PHE A 205 -11.86 22.50 -3.16
C PHE A 205 -12.09 22.23 -1.67
N ASP A 206 -12.41 20.98 -1.32
CA ASP A 206 -12.67 20.58 0.06
C ASP A 206 -11.53 21.02 1.00
N ASP A 207 -11.85 21.90 1.95
CA ASP A 207 -10.86 22.52 2.84
C ASP A 207 -10.06 21.49 3.64
N PHE A 208 -10.68 20.37 4.03
CA PHE A 208 -10.05 19.33 4.84
C PHE A 208 -9.02 18.53 4.02
N GLU A 209 -9.43 18.03 2.85
CA GLU A 209 -8.56 17.26 1.97
C GLU A 209 -7.55 18.14 1.21
N SER A 210 -7.79 19.45 1.07
CA SER A 210 -6.90 20.39 0.38
C SER A 210 -5.46 20.31 0.89
N SER A 211 -5.28 20.18 2.21
CA SER A 211 -3.96 20.07 2.83
C SER A 211 -3.17 18.85 2.35
N ARG A 212 -3.85 17.70 2.19
CA ARG A 212 -3.23 16.43 1.77
C ARG A 212 -2.93 16.40 0.28
N TYR A 213 -3.81 16.96 -0.53
CA TYR A 213 -3.56 17.11 -1.96
C TYR A 213 -2.39 18.06 -2.23
N ARG A 214 -2.29 19.14 -1.46
CA ARG A 214 -1.12 20.03 -1.53
C ARG A 214 0.15 19.27 -1.11
N GLU A 215 0.13 18.54 0.00
CA GLU A 215 1.26 17.71 0.43
C GLU A 215 1.67 16.68 -0.63
N PHE A 216 0.70 16.01 -1.25
CA PHE A 216 0.93 15.13 -2.39
C PHE A 216 1.69 15.84 -3.51
N VAL A 217 1.22 17.00 -3.97
CA VAL A 217 1.90 17.77 -5.02
C VAL A 217 3.30 18.20 -4.59
N MET A 218 3.49 18.61 -3.33
CA MET A 218 4.82 18.96 -2.82
C MET A 218 5.80 17.78 -2.92
N ASN A 219 5.37 16.59 -2.50
CA ASN A 219 6.20 15.39 -2.54
C ASN A 219 6.46 14.95 -3.99
N TYR A 220 5.43 14.97 -4.83
CA TYR A 220 5.53 14.59 -6.23
C TYR A 220 6.51 15.51 -7.00
N VAL A 221 6.39 16.83 -6.81
CA VAL A 221 7.32 17.82 -7.38
C VAL A 221 8.74 17.57 -6.88
N SER A 222 8.93 17.31 -5.58
CA SER A 222 10.24 16.97 -5.03
C SER A 222 10.85 15.75 -5.74
N ASN A 223 10.07 14.69 -5.91
CA ASN A 223 10.54 13.42 -6.47
C ASN A 223 10.93 13.54 -7.95
N ILE A 224 10.12 14.20 -8.77
CA ILE A 224 10.42 14.44 -10.20
C ILE A 224 11.71 15.29 -10.34
N SER A 225 11.87 16.28 -9.46
CA SER A 225 12.99 17.24 -9.50
C SER A 225 14.33 16.65 -9.06
N ASN A 226 14.40 15.38 -8.68
CA ASN A 226 15.67 14.70 -8.42
C ASN A 226 16.55 14.57 -9.67
N SER A 227 15.94 14.61 -10.86
CA SER A 227 16.65 14.59 -12.15
C SER A 227 16.79 16.01 -12.71
N LYS A 228 17.81 16.24 -13.56
CA LYS A 228 17.98 17.53 -14.23
C LYS A 228 16.79 17.89 -15.12
N GLU A 229 16.33 16.94 -15.92
CA GLU A 229 15.16 17.13 -16.79
C GLU A 229 13.90 17.46 -15.99
N GLY A 230 13.66 16.74 -14.89
CA GLY A 230 12.54 17.01 -14.01
C GLY A 230 12.63 18.40 -13.37
N PHE A 231 13.81 18.74 -12.82
CA PHE A 231 14.07 20.07 -12.25
C PHE A 231 13.82 21.19 -13.26
N ASP A 232 14.43 21.12 -14.44
CA ASP A 232 14.33 22.15 -15.47
C ASP A 232 12.86 22.36 -15.91
N ASN A 233 12.12 21.27 -16.15
CA ASN A 233 10.71 21.36 -16.56
C ASN A 233 9.77 21.87 -15.46
N VAL A 234 9.96 21.40 -14.22
CA VAL A 234 9.19 21.88 -13.07
C VAL A 234 9.44 23.37 -12.85
N MET A 235 10.70 23.82 -12.88
CA MET A 235 11.05 25.23 -12.70
C MET A 235 10.43 26.11 -13.77
N VAL A 236 10.49 25.73 -15.05
CA VAL A 236 9.84 26.47 -16.14
C VAL A 236 8.34 26.63 -15.90
N MET A 237 7.67 25.56 -15.46
CA MET A 237 6.23 25.56 -15.18
C MET A 237 5.89 26.44 -13.96
N LEU A 238 6.65 26.35 -12.88
CA LEU A 238 6.46 27.18 -11.67
C LEU A 238 6.77 28.66 -11.92
N ASP A 239 7.83 28.99 -12.67
CA ASP A 239 8.19 30.37 -13.00
C ASP A 239 7.14 31.03 -13.90
N LYS A 240 6.57 30.28 -14.83
CA LYS A 240 5.44 30.75 -15.65
C LYS A 240 4.24 31.10 -14.75
N ARG A 241 3.85 30.18 -13.86
CA ARG A 241 2.75 30.41 -12.91
C ARG A 241 3.01 31.60 -11.99
N LYS A 242 4.24 31.73 -11.47
CA LYS A 242 4.61 32.85 -10.61
C LYS A 242 4.34 34.21 -11.25
N LYS A 243 4.58 34.35 -12.56
CA LYS A 243 4.28 35.56 -13.34
C LYS A 243 2.78 35.78 -13.51
N ASP A 244 2.02 34.71 -13.70
CA ASP A 244 0.55 34.77 -13.86
C ASP A 244 -0.17 35.23 -12.58
N PHE A 245 0.46 35.05 -11.40
CA PHE A 245 -0.12 35.35 -10.08
C PHE A 245 0.57 36.50 -9.32
N GLU A 246 1.30 37.41 -10.00
CA GLU A 246 2.02 38.52 -9.34
C GLU A 246 1.12 39.38 -8.42
N GLU A 247 -0.20 39.40 -8.65
CA GLU A 247 -1.18 40.15 -7.87
C GLU A 247 -1.91 39.32 -6.78
N ASN A 248 -1.77 37.99 -6.74
CA ASN A 248 -2.43 37.11 -5.76
C ASN A 248 -1.44 36.52 -4.73
N ALA A 249 -1.43 37.10 -3.52
CA ALA A 249 -0.48 36.76 -2.47
C ALA A 249 -0.57 35.30 -1.96
N LYS A 250 -1.76 34.68 -1.98
CA LYS A 250 -1.96 33.31 -1.45
C LYS A 250 -1.32 32.28 -2.38
N ASP A 251 -1.54 32.41 -3.68
CA ASP A 251 -1.03 31.46 -4.67
C ASP A 251 0.48 31.60 -4.85
N LEU A 252 0.99 32.83 -4.73
CA LEU A 252 2.43 33.10 -4.69
C LEU A 252 3.15 32.38 -3.54
N PHE A 253 2.51 32.22 -2.37
CA PHE A 253 3.10 31.48 -1.25
C PHE A 253 3.37 30.03 -1.63
N TYR A 254 2.37 29.33 -2.19
CA TYR A 254 2.49 27.92 -2.57
C TYR A 254 3.46 27.71 -3.73
N ILE A 255 3.43 28.60 -4.74
CA ILE A 255 4.37 28.54 -5.87
C ILE A 255 5.81 28.70 -5.38
N ASN A 256 6.10 29.68 -4.51
CA ASN A 256 7.44 29.84 -3.96
C ASN A 256 7.86 28.64 -3.11
N MET A 257 6.95 28.07 -2.31
CA MET A 257 7.24 26.86 -1.53
C MET A 257 7.60 25.67 -2.43
N LEU A 258 6.94 25.51 -3.59
CA LEU A 258 7.26 24.49 -4.57
C LEU A 258 8.61 24.73 -5.26
N ILE A 259 8.93 25.98 -5.58
CA ILE A 259 10.25 26.35 -6.13
C ILE A 259 11.36 25.97 -5.14
N ASP A 260 11.18 26.28 -3.85
CA ASP A 260 12.14 25.93 -2.82
C ASP A 260 12.28 24.40 -2.68
N LYS A 261 11.17 23.65 -2.72
CA LYS A 261 11.21 22.18 -2.67
C LYS A 261 11.90 21.59 -3.90
N CYS A 262 11.56 22.05 -5.09
CA CYS A 262 12.18 21.64 -6.35
C CYS A 262 13.70 21.86 -6.31
N THR A 263 14.12 23.06 -5.92
CA THR A 263 15.53 23.46 -5.80
C THR A 263 16.27 22.62 -4.77
N ASN A 264 15.72 22.48 -3.57
CA ASN A 264 16.34 21.69 -2.51
C ASN A 264 16.44 20.22 -2.90
N SER A 265 15.42 19.66 -3.56
CA SER A 265 15.42 18.27 -4.01
C SER A 265 16.54 18.03 -5.03
N TYR A 266 16.66 18.89 -6.04
CA TYR A 266 17.72 18.81 -7.04
C TYR A 266 19.12 19.01 -6.44
N ILE A 267 19.29 19.97 -5.53
CA ILE A 267 20.58 20.17 -4.83
C ILE A 267 20.93 18.92 -4.02
N ASN A 268 19.98 18.39 -3.26
CA ASN A 268 20.21 17.22 -2.41
C ASN A 268 20.51 15.96 -3.23
N SER A 269 19.83 15.75 -4.36
CA SER A 269 20.09 14.60 -5.24
C SER A 269 21.50 14.64 -5.86
N ASN A 270 22.05 15.84 -6.09
CA ASN A 270 23.40 16.04 -6.59
C ASN A 270 24.46 16.18 -5.48
N SER A 271 24.04 16.32 -4.22
CA SER A 271 24.93 16.48 -3.09
C SER A 271 25.47 15.13 -2.63
N LYS A 272 26.80 15.00 -2.56
CA LYS A 272 27.43 13.86 -1.90
C LYS A 272 27.72 14.23 -0.44
N PRO A 273 27.15 13.53 0.55
CA PRO A 273 27.50 13.79 1.94
C PRO A 273 28.96 13.41 2.15
N TYR A 274 29.78 14.40 2.53
CA TYR A 274 31.15 14.15 2.92
C TYR A 274 31.18 13.37 4.24
N LYS A 275 32.12 12.42 4.36
CA LYS A 275 32.51 11.94 5.69
C LYS A 275 33.26 13.06 6.40
N PHE A 276 33.21 13.10 7.73
CA PHE A 276 33.86 14.16 8.53
C PHE A 276 35.32 14.42 8.13
N LYS A 277 36.08 13.36 7.84
CA LYS A 277 37.47 13.46 7.38
C LYS A 277 37.61 14.20 6.05
N ASP A 278 36.72 13.91 5.10
CA ASP A 278 36.73 14.54 3.79
C ASP A 278 36.25 16.00 3.87
N ALA A 279 35.27 16.28 4.74
CA ALA A 279 34.80 17.63 5.04
C ALA A 279 35.89 18.50 5.67
N LEU A 280 36.69 17.93 6.60
CA LEU A 280 37.81 18.63 7.20
C LEU A 280 38.87 19.01 6.16
N ILE A 281 39.22 18.08 5.27
CA ILE A 281 40.20 18.31 4.19
C ILE A 281 39.73 19.43 3.25
N GLU A 282 38.48 19.42 2.82
CA GLU A 282 37.96 20.49 1.95
C GLU A 282 37.81 21.83 2.67
N SER A 283 37.43 21.83 3.96
CA SER A 283 37.37 23.06 4.76
C SER A 283 38.75 23.70 4.90
N GLU A 284 39.81 22.92 5.09
CA GLU A 284 41.18 23.44 5.20
C GLU A 284 41.67 24.06 3.88
N LYS A 285 41.25 23.53 2.72
CA LYS A 285 41.58 24.11 1.40
C LYS A 285 40.90 25.45 1.13
N LEU A 286 39.72 25.69 1.71
CA LEU A 286 38.98 26.94 1.54
C LEU A 286 39.52 28.08 2.42
N ILE A 287 40.29 27.76 3.46
CA ILE A 287 40.88 28.72 4.42
C ILE A 287 42.33 29.08 4.03
N ALA A 288 42.97 28.27 3.18
CA ALA A 288 44.33 28.49 2.66
C ALA A 288 44.34 29.42 1.43
#